data_AF-M6A5K6-F1
#
_entry.id   AF-M6A5K6-F1
#
_cell.length_a   1.000
_cell.length_b   1.000
_cell.length_c   1.000
_cell.angle_alpha   90.00
_cell.angle_beta   90.00
_cell.angle_gamma   90.00
#
_symmetry.space_group_name_H-M   'P 1'
#
loop_
_entity.id
_entity.type
_entity.pdbx_description
1 polymer ?
#
loop_
_entity_poly.entity_id
_entity_poly.type
_entity_poly.pdbx_seq_one_letter_code
_entity_poly.pdbx_strand_id
1 'polypeptide(L)' 'MDEKVKFIAAVCDGSVSITSLCETFGISRKTGYKWLNRYRQEGP' A
#
# COMPACT_ATOMS: atom_id res chain seq x y z
N MET A 1 7.08 -7.14 11.79
CA MET A 1 6.80 -5.83 11.15
C MET A 1 5.66 -6.04 10.16
N ASP A 2 4.53 -5.38 10.37
CA ASP A 2 3.32 -5.55 9.56
C ASP A 2 3.57 -5.29 8.07
N GLU A 3 3.27 -6.26 7.22
CA GLU A 3 3.37 -6.14 5.75
C GLU A 3 2.57 -4.94 5.21
N LYS A 4 1.48 -4.57 5.91
CA LYS A 4 0.73 -3.34 5.64
C LYS A 4 1.57 -2.08 5.72
N VAL A 5 2.38 -1.94 6.78
CA VAL A 5 3.20 -0.74 7.00
C VAL A 5 4.25 -0.62 5.91
N LYS A 6 4.89 -1.75 5.54
CA LYS A 6 5.83 -1.80 4.43
C LYS A 6 5.19 -1.43 3.09
N PHE A 7 3.98 -1.95 2.83
CA PHE A 7 3.23 -1.62 1.62
C PHE A 7 2.91 -0.12 1.55
N ILE A 8 2.40 0.47 2.63
CA ILE A 8 2.08 1.90 2.69
C ILE A 8 3.34 2.76 2.51
N ALA A 9 4.45 2.40 3.17
CA ALA A 9 5.71 3.11 2.99
C ALA A 9 6.18 3.09 1.53
N ALA A 10 6.10 1.94 0.85
CA ALA A 10 6.46 1.82 -0.56
C ALA A 10 5.51 2.61 -1.48
N VAL A 11 4.22 2.67 -1.16
CA VAL A 11 3.25 3.51 -1.89
C VAL A 11 3.56 5.01 -1.69
N CYS A 12 3.95 5.41 -0.48
CA CYS A 12 4.34 6.79 -0.16
C CYS A 12 5.66 7.21 -0.84
N ASP A 13 6.60 6.28 -0.99
CA ASP A 13 7.85 6.50 -1.72
C ASP A 13 7.60 6.80 -3.22
N GLY A 14 6.55 6.23 -3.81
CA GLY A 14 6.09 6.57 -5.16
C GLY A 14 6.99 6.11 -6.30
N SER A 15 8.09 5.41 -6.00
CA SER A 15 9.01 4.84 -7.00
C SER A 15 8.40 3.69 -7.81
N VAL A 16 7.44 2.97 -7.22
CA VAL A 16 6.78 1.81 -7.83
C VAL A 16 5.27 2.04 -7.86
N SER A 17 4.64 1.64 -8.97
CA SER A 17 3.19 1.72 -9.10
C SER A 17 2.48 0.85 -8.06
N ILE A 18 1.33 1.31 -7.57
CA ILE A 18 0.52 0.53 -6.60
C ILE A 18 0.15 -0.86 -7.16
N THR A 19 0.01 -1.01 -8.47
CA THR A 19 -0.27 -2.30 -9.12
C THR A 19 0.87 -3.29 -8.91
N SER A 20 2.10 -2.88 -9.22
CA SER A 20 3.30 -3.73 -9.05
C SER A 20 3.57 -4.02 -7.56
N LEU A 21 3.27 -3.06 -6.67
CA LEU A 21 3.33 -3.29 -5.23
C LEU A 21 2.28 -4.32 -4.79
N CYS A 22 1.06 -4.28 -5.32
CA CYS A 22 0.05 -5.29 -4.98
C CYS A 22 0.49 -6.71 -5.38
N GLU A 23 1.11 -6.86 -6.55
CA GLU A 23 1.67 -8.14 -7.01
C GLU A 23 2.82 -8.62 -6.13
N THR A 24 3.76 -7.72 -5.80
CA THR A 24 4.93 -8.02 -4.94
C THR A 24 4.51 -8.46 -3.54
N PHE A 25 3.48 -7.81 -2.98
CA PHE A 25 2.97 -8.10 -1.64
C PHE A 25 1.89 -9.20 -1.63
N GLY A 26 1.57 -9.80 -2.78
CA GLY A 26 0.57 -10.89 -2.88
C GLY A 26 -0.85 -10.47 -2.49
N ILE A 27 -1.18 -9.18 -2.62
CA ILE A 27 -2.50 -8.64 -2.28
C ILE A 27 -3.28 -8.23 -3.52
N SER A 28 -4.61 -8.26 -3.43
CA SER A 28 -5.44 -7.68 -4.49
C SER A 28 -5.27 -6.16 -4.54
N ARG A 29 -5.39 -5.58 -5.74
CA ARG A 29 -5.44 -4.12 -5.94
C ARG A 29 -6.49 -3.45 -5.06
N LYS A 30 -7.67 -4.07 -4.90
CA LYS A 30 -8.76 -3.58 -4.03
C LYS A 30 -8.29 -3.45 -2.57
N THR A 31 -7.52 -4.41 -2.08
CA THR A 31 -6.91 -4.38 -0.75
C THR A 31 -5.90 -3.24 -0.65
N GLY A 32 -5.01 -3.10 -1.63
CA GLY A 32 -4.01 -2.03 -1.67
C GLY A 32 -4.65 -0.63 -1.61
N TYR A 33 -5.64 -0.36 -2.46
CA TYR A 33 -6.38 0.91 -2.44
C TYR A 33 -7.14 1.15 -1.14
N LYS A 34 -7.71 0.10 -0.51
CA LYS A 34 -8.38 0.23 0.80
C LYS A 34 -7.40 0.65 1.88
N TRP A 35 -6.20 0.07 1.90
CA TRP A 35 -5.17 0.45 2.87
C TRP A 35 -4.68 1.88 2.64
N LEU A 36 -4.42 2.25 1.39
CA LEU A 36 -4.02 3.62 1.04
C LEU A 36 -5.10 4.64 1.44
N ASN A 37 -6.37 4.37 1.16
CA ASN A 37 -7.47 5.25 1.55
C ASN A 37 -7.60 5.37 3.07
N ARG A 38 -7.40 4.28 3.81
CA ARG A 38 -7.41 4.32 5.27
C ARG A 38 -6.27 5.19 5.81
N TYR A 39 -5.06 4.96 5.32
CA TYR A 39 -3.89 5.76 5.69
C TYR A 39 -4.09 7.25 5.40
N ARG A 40 -4.69 7.59 4.25
CA ARG A 40 -5.02 8.98 3.91
C ARG A 40 -6.11 9.62 4.79
N GLN A 41 -7.01 8.82 5.35
CA GLN A 41 -8.11 9.30 6.21
C GLN A 41 -7.71 9.40 7.68
N GLU A 42 -6.94 8.44 8.17
CA GLU A 42 -6.54 8.35 9.59
C GLU A 42 -5.26 9.17 9.88
N GLY A 43 -4.48 9.51 8.83
CA GLY A 43 -3.17 10.14 8.98
C GLY A 43 -2.08 9.13 9.32
N PRO A 44 -0.80 9.57 9.36
CA PRO A 44 0.34 8.74 9.74
C PRO A 44 0.27 8.22 11.18
#